data_AF-A0A815SM15-F1
#
_entry.id   AF-A0A815SM15-F1
#
_cell.length_a   1.000
_cell.length_b   1.000
_cell.length_c   1.000
_cell.angle_alpha   90.00
_cell.angle_beta   90.00
_cell.angle_gamma   90.00
#
_symmetry.space_group_name_H-M   'P 1'
#
loop_
_entity.id
_entity.type
_entity.pdbx_description
1 polymer ?
#
loop_
_entity_poly.entity_id
_entity_poly.type
_entity_poly.pdbx_seq_one_letter_code
_entity_poly.pdbx_strand_id
1 'polypeptide(L)'
;MFLAGTNDFIGTINFNEQEEAWGVIISGSVNRLRPLATLGFHIHSQPIGDNHNCSAGGAHFNPYNTSHGMPKDSLMQRHVGDLGNIE
;
A
#
# COMPACT_ATOMS: atom_id res chain seq x y z
N MET A 1 6.40 8.98 2.53
CA MET A 1 6.48 7.68 3.25
C MET A 1 7.63 6.89 2.62
N PHE A 2 8.65 6.54 3.41
CA PHE A 2 9.77 5.71 2.97
C PHE A 2 9.37 4.24 3.05
N LEU A 3 9.51 3.50 1.95
CA LEU A 3 9.44 2.03 1.96
C LEU A 3 10.86 1.52 2.25
N ALA A 4 11.08 0.99 3.46
CA ALA A 4 12.28 0.26 3.79
C ALA A 4 11.87 -1.01 4.56
N GLY A 5 11.84 -2.14 3.85
CA GLY A 5 11.87 -3.46 4.45
C GLY A 5 13.28 -4.03 4.35
N THR A 6 13.57 -5.10 5.06
CA THR A 6 14.89 -5.77 5.12
C THR A 6 15.39 -6.33 3.77
N ASN A 7 14.65 -6.09 2.69
CA ASN A 7 14.96 -6.47 1.32
C ASN A 7 15.05 -5.21 0.47
N ASP A 8 16.07 -5.12 -0.38
CA ASP A 8 16.54 -4.04 -1.27
C ASP A 8 15.56 -3.03 -1.92
N PHE A 9 14.24 -3.12 -1.74
CA PHE A 9 13.29 -2.19 -2.30
C PHE A 9 13.42 -0.81 -1.65
N ILE A 10 13.66 0.19 -2.49
CA ILE A 10 13.72 1.60 -2.07
C ILE A 10 12.79 2.39 -2.97
N GLY A 11 11.88 3.14 -2.37
CA GLY A 11 10.89 3.89 -3.11
C GLY A 11 10.34 5.09 -2.36
N THR A 12 9.64 5.93 -3.11
CA THR A 12 8.88 7.06 -2.59
C THR A 12 7.48 6.97 -3.13
N ILE A 13 6.50 7.05 -2.24
CA ILE A 13 5.08 7.12 -2.58
C ILE A 13 4.52 8.45 -2.07
N ASN A 14 3.79 9.13 -2.95
CA ASN A 14 3.09 10.39 -2.73
C ASN A 14 1.58 10.13 -2.76
N PHE A 15 0.89 10.69 -1.78
CA PHE A 15 -0.56 10.70 -1.69
C PHE A 15 -1.03 12.13 -1.90
N ASN A 16 -1.88 12.32 -2.90
CA ASN A 16 -2.45 13.62 -3.23
C ASN A 16 -3.97 13.51 -3.23
N GLU A 17 -4.60 14.04 -2.18
CA GLU A 17 -6.06 14.11 -2.11
C GLU A 17 -6.59 15.10 -3.15
N GLN A 18 -7.60 14.68 -3.89
CA GLN A 18 -8.21 15.45 -4.97
C GLN A 18 -9.68 15.66 -4.62
N GLU A 19 -10.01 16.88 -4.20
CA GLU A 19 -11.39 17.26 -3.84
C GLU A 19 -12.36 17.03 -5.01
N GLU A 20 -11.95 17.40 -6.22
CA GLU A 20 -12.78 17.27 -7.42
C GLU A 20 -13.02 15.81 -7.84
N ALA A 21 -12.04 14.94 -7.58
CA ALA A 21 -12.12 13.51 -7.93
C ALA A 21 -12.71 12.65 -6.81
N TRP A 22 -13.01 13.24 -5.65
CA TRP A 22 -13.51 12.54 -4.47
C TRP A 22 -12.65 11.32 -4.11
N GLY A 23 -11.32 11.51 -4.08
CA GLY A 23 -10.39 10.42 -3.85
C GLY A 23 -8.94 10.85 -3.69
N VAL A 24 -8.04 9.87 -3.69
CA VAL A 24 -6.60 10.09 -3.52
C VAL A 24 -5.87 9.57 -4.75
N ILE A 25 -5.08 10.43 -5.38
CA ILE A 25 -4.09 10.02 -6.38
C ILE A 25 -2.85 9.52 -5.64
N ILE A 26 -2.51 8.26 -5.88
CA ILE A 26 -1.30 7.62 -5.35
C ILE A 26 -0.30 7.54 -6.50
N SER A 27 0.87 8.14 -6.32
CA SER A 27 1.94 8.16 -7.33
C SER A 27 3.29 7.97 -6.69
N GLY A 28 4.28 7.49 -7.43
CA GLY A 28 5.60 7.26 -6.87
C GLY A 28 6.45 6.31 -7.68
N SER A 29 7.56 5.89 -7.09
CA SER A 29 8.45 4.90 -7.68
C SER A 29 8.97 3.93 -6.61
N VAL A 30 9.13 2.67 -7.00
CA VAL A 30 9.79 1.63 -6.22
C VAL A 30 10.91 1.07 -7.08
N ASN A 31 12.13 1.06 -6.55
CA ASN A 31 13.33 0.61 -7.25
C ASN A 31 13.76 -0.77 -6.75
N ARG A 32 14.62 -1.42 -7.54
CA ARG A 32 15.16 -2.77 -7.27
C ARG A 32 14.07 -3.85 -7.19
N LEU A 33 12.96 -3.65 -7.90
CA LEU A 33 12.04 -4.72 -8.26
C LEU A 33 12.81 -5.77 -9.07
N ARG A 34 12.61 -7.05 -8.75
CA ARG A 34 13.18 -8.13 -9.57
C ARG A 34 12.49 -8.10 -10.95
N PRO A 35 13.20 -8.36 -12.05
CA PRO A 35 12.58 -8.42 -13.37
C PRO A 35 11.37 -9.37 -13.36
N LEU A 36 10.26 -8.95 -13.97
CA LEU A 36 9.01 -9.72 -14.06
C LEU A 36 8.33 -10.00 -12.71
N ALA A 37 8.69 -9.30 -11.63
CA ALA A 37 8.04 -9.47 -10.35
C ALA A 37 6.73 -8.70 -10.28
N THR A 38 5.71 -9.37 -9.75
CA THR A 38 4.44 -8.76 -9.35
C THR A 38 4.41 -8.74 -7.82
N LEU A 39 4.34 -7.55 -7.22
CA LEU A 39 4.36 -7.39 -5.76
C LEU A 39 3.08 -6.74 -5.25
N GLY A 40 2.48 -7.33 -4.22
CA GLY A 40 1.33 -6.75 -3.53
C GLY A 40 1.70 -5.42 -2.87
N PHE A 41 0.85 -4.41 -3.05
CA PHE A 41 1.00 -3.08 -2.48
C PHE A 41 -0.21 -2.77 -1.59
N HIS A 42 0.05 -2.44 -0.33
CA HIS A 42 -1.01 -2.26 0.68
C HIS A 42 -0.71 -1.10 1.62
N ILE A 43 -1.78 -0.49 2.15
CA ILE A 43 -1.71 0.41 3.30
C ILE A 43 -2.00 -0.39 4.57
N HIS A 44 -1.10 -0.30 5.53
CA HIS A 44 -1.19 -0.97 6.82
C HIS A 44 -1.89 -0.08 7.86
N SER A 45 -2.48 -0.70 8.88
CA SER A 45 -3.29 -0.02 9.89
C SER A 45 -2.46 0.69 10.99
N GLN A 46 -1.20 0.30 11.17
CA GLN A 46 -0.31 0.90 12.16
C GLN A 46 0.86 1.62 11.48
N PRO A 47 1.29 2.79 11.99
CA PRO A 47 2.49 3.45 11.51
C PRO A 47 3.73 2.63 11.86
N ILE A 48 4.70 2.58 10.96
CA ILE A 48 6.02 2.01 11.22
C ILE A 48 6.90 3.13 11.80
N GLY A 49 7.50 2.86 12.97
CA GLY A 49 8.46 3.79 13.57
C GLY A 49 9.85 3.72 12.92
N ASP A 50 10.80 4.47 13.47
CA ASP A 50 12.14 4.67 12.89
C ASP A 50 13.01 3.41 12.80
N ASN A 51 12.59 2.30 13.43
CA ASN A 51 13.28 1.01 13.34
C ASN A 51 13.01 0.26 12.03
N HIS A 52 12.19 0.82 11.14
CA HIS A 52 11.86 0.26 9.81
C HIS A 52 11.36 -1.20 9.86
N ASN A 53 10.81 -1.64 10.99
CA ASN A 53 10.28 -2.99 11.13
C ASN A 53 8.88 -3.07 10.51
N CYS A 54 8.79 -3.53 9.25
CA CYS A 54 7.51 -3.64 8.54
C CYS A 54 6.49 -4.56 9.22
N SER A 55 6.93 -5.55 10.00
CA SER A 55 6.03 -6.43 10.76
C SER A 55 5.22 -5.66 11.82
N ALA A 56 5.68 -4.47 12.23
CA ALA A 56 4.95 -3.61 13.16
C ALA A 56 3.79 -2.85 12.51
N GLY A 57 3.66 -2.85 11.16
CA GLY A 57 2.55 -2.20 10.46
C GLY A 57 1.18 -2.84 10.74
N GLY A 58 1.13 -4.04 11.31
CA GLY A 58 -0.12 -4.75 11.59
C GLY A 58 -0.83 -5.22 10.31
N ALA A 59 -2.13 -5.46 10.40
CA ALA A 59 -2.96 -5.86 9.26
C ALA A 59 -3.19 -4.71 8.27
N HIS A 60 -3.71 -5.05 7.08
CA HIS A 60 -4.15 -4.06 6.09
C HIS A 60 -5.19 -3.11 6.71
N PHE A 61 -5.19 -1.87 6.27
CA PHE A 61 -6.17 -0.88 6.72
C PHE A 61 -7.58 -1.30 6.28
N ASN A 62 -8.40 -1.72 7.26
CA ASN A 62 -9.71 -2.32 7.05
C ASN A 62 -10.76 -1.73 8.02
N PRO A 63 -11.18 -0.47 7.84
CA PRO A 63 -12.17 0.16 8.72
C PRO A 63 -13.58 -0.45 8.62
N TYR A 64 -13.86 -1.22 7.56
CA TYR A 64 -15.19 -1.80 7.30
C TYR A 64 -15.28 -3.30 7.62
N ASN A 65 -14.21 -3.89 8.16
CA ASN A 65 -14.13 -5.31 8.51
C ASN A 65 -14.55 -6.25 7.36
N THR A 66 -14.06 -5.96 6.16
CA THR A 66 -14.30 -6.74 4.95
C THR A 66 -13.22 -7.82 4.76
N SER A 67 -13.42 -8.71 3.80
CA SER A 67 -12.36 -9.63 3.35
C SER A 67 -11.36 -8.92 2.44
N HIS A 68 -10.15 -9.47 2.34
CA HIS A 68 -9.13 -9.03 1.38
C HIS A 68 -9.62 -9.20 -0.07
N GLY A 69 -9.29 -8.26 -0.96
CA GLY A 69 -9.73 -8.29 -2.35
C GLY A 69 -8.88 -7.45 -3.30
N MET A 70 -9.34 -7.34 -4.54
CA MET A 70 -8.69 -6.57 -5.60
C MET A 70 -9.16 -5.10 -5.58
N PRO A 71 -8.35 -4.14 -6.08
CA PRO A 71 -8.74 -2.72 -6.08
C PRO A 71 -10.03 -2.39 -6.84
N LYS A 72 -10.38 -3.23 -7.83
CA LYS A 72 -11.59 -3.09 -8.64
C LYS A 72 -12.82 -3.74 -8.01
N ASP A 73 -12.65 -4.51 -6.94
CA ASP A 73 -13.77 -5.09 -6.20
C ASP A 73 -14.54 -3.99 -5.48
N SER A 74 -15.79 -4.29 -5.13
CA SER A 74 -16.62 -3.33 -4.37
C SER A 74 -16.00 -3.04 -2.98
N LEU A 75 -16.34 -1.89 -2.38
CA LEU A 75 -15.84 -1.52 -1.05
C LEU A 75 -16.23 -2.53 0.06
N MET A 76 -17.22 -3.39 -0.18
CA MET A 76 -17.64 -4.44 0.75
C MET A 76 -16.87 -5.76 0.57
N GLN A 77 -15.99 -5.85 -0.44
CA GLN A 77 -15.28 -7.07 -0.84
C GLN A 77 -13.75 -6.91 -0.89
N ARG A 78 -13.24 -5.80 -0.37
CA ARG A 78 -11.80 -5.55 -0.25
C ARG A 78 -11.51 -4.74 1.00
N HIS A 79 -10.30 -4.81 1.52
CA HIS A 79 -9.86 -3.81 2.50
C HIS A 79 -9.66 -2.45 1.80
N VAL A 80 -9.86 -1.35 2.53
CA VAL A 80 -9.57 0.00 2.00
C VAL A 80 -8.10 0.13 1.60
N GLY A 81 -7.20 -0.52 2.37
CA GLY A 81 -5.77 -0.54 2.12
C GLY A 81 -5.29 -1.47 1.00
N ASP A 82 -6.16 -2.23 0.32
CA ASP A 82 -5.73 -3.14 -0.76
C ASP A 82 -5.49 -2.34 -2.05
N LEU A 83 -4.24 -2.20 -2.51
CA LEU A 83 -3.91 -1.41 -3.72
C LEU A 83 -3.52 -2.29 -4.92
N GLY A 84 -3.63 -3.60 -4.77
CA GLY A 84 -3.35 -4.57 -5.83
C GLY A 84 -1.86 -4.82 -5.97
N ASN A 85 -1.36 -4.92 -7.20
CA ASN A 85 0.03 -5.20 -7.47
C ASN A 85 0.73 -4.07 -8.22
N ILE A 86 2.04 -3.96 -7.98
CA ILE A 86 2.98 -3.18 -8.79
C ILE A 86 3.91 -4.15 -9.56
N GLU A 87 4.39 -3.69 -10.72
CA GLU A 87 5.24 -4.43 -11.67
C GLU A 87 6.43 -3.58 -12.12
#